data_AF-A0A1I3LLF8-F1
#
_entry.id   AF-A0A1I3LLF8-F1
#
_cell.length_a   1.000
_cell.length_b   1.000
_cell.length_c   1.000
_cell.angle_alpha   90.00
_cell.angle_beta   90.00
_cell.angle_gamma   90.00
#
_symmetry.space_group_name_H-M   'P 1'
#
loop_
_entity.id
_entity.type
_entity.pdbx_description
1 polymer ?
#
loop_
_entity_poly.entity_id
_entity_poly.type
_entity_poly.pdbx_seq_one_letter_code
_entity_poly.pdbx_strand_id
1 'polypeptide(L)'
;MMMAPEQYVEQFENASYQEILKVKNELVSEISKFEHDYDMEDPDCEVKPGPDVHYQWNLEALGLIAPMLSKAFNREYEWGV
;
A
#
# COMPACT_ATOMS: atom_id res chain seq x y z
N MET A 1 3.66 -12.00 -12.55
CA MET A 1 4.35 -12.19 -11.27
C MET A 1 4.42 -10.83 -10.62
N MET A 2 3.87 -10.67 -9.42
CA MET A 2 3.91 -9.40 -8.69
C MET A 2 5.34 -9.16 -8.23
N MET A 3 5.81 -7.91 -8.30
CA MET A 3 7.09 -7.51 -7.72
C MET A 3 7.08 -7.83 -6.22
N ALA A 4 8.20 -8.24 -5.62
CA ALA A 4 8.24 -8.48 -4.18
C ALA A 4 7.98 -7.16 -3.41
N PRO A 5 7.26 -7.17 -2.27
CA PRO A 5 6.99 -5.96 -1.49
C PRO A 5 8.26 -5.15 -1.17
N GLU A 6 9.37 -5.83 -0.88
CA GLU A 6 10.67 -5.21 -0.59
C GLU A 6 11.19 -4.41 -1.79
N GLN A 7 11.14 -4.99 -2.98
CA GLN A 7 11.56 -4.31 -4.21
C GLN A 7 10.64 -3.16 -4.57
N TYR A 8 9.35 -3.28 -4.25
CA TYR A 8 8.39 -2.20 -4.46
C TYR A 8 8.66 -1.02 -3.54
N VAL A 9 9.00 -1.23 -2.27
CA VAL A 9 9.27 -0.12 -1.34
C VAL A 9 10.61 0.57 -1.59
N GLU A 10 11.59 -0.14 -2.15
CA GLU A 10 12.90 0.44 -2.53
C GLU A 10 12.76 1.67 -3.44
N GLN A 11 11.74 1.71 -4.30
CA GLN A 11 11.51 2.85 -5.19
C GLN A 11 11.15 4.15 -4.44
N PHE A 12 10.82 4.06 -3.15
CA PHE A 12 10.44 5.19 -2.30
C PHE A 12 11.51 5.59 -1.29
N GLU A 13 12.72 5.01 -1.32
CA GLU A 13 13.77 5.30 -0.34
C GLU A 13 14.12 6.79 -0.23
N ASN A 14 14.03 7.50 -1.36
CA ASN A 14 14.30 8.94 -1.45
C ASN A 14 13.05 9.77 -1.79
N ALA A 15 11.86 9.18 -1.66
CA ALA A 15 10.61 9.86 -1.92
C ALA A 15 10.29 10.88 -0.80
N SER A 16 9.54 11.91 -1.17
CA SER A 16 9.02 12.89 -0.21
C SER A 16 7.99 12.27 0.73
N TYR A 17 7.77 12.91 1.88
CA TYR A 17 6.72 12.53 2.82
C TYR A 17 5.35 12.35 2.14
N GLN A 18 5.00 13.27 1.23
CA GLN A 18 3.71 13.28 0.54
C GLN A 18 3.56 12.08 -0.40
N GLU A 19 4.61 11.70 -1.10
CA GLU A 19 4.63 10.53 -1.98
C GLU A 19 4.45 9.24 -1.16
N ILE A 20 5.20 9.10 -0.06
CA ILE A 20 5.08 7.92 0.82
C ILE A 20 3.68 7.88 1.47
N LEU A 21 3.13 9.04 1.88
CA LEU A 21 1.80 9.15 2.46
C LEU A 21 0.72 8.73 1.47
N LYS A 22 0.84 9.13 0.20
CA LYS A 22 -0.08 8.74 -0.87
C LYS A 22 -0.09 7.23 -1.05
N VAL A 23 1.10 6.61 -1.14
CA VAL A 23 1.24 5.14 -1.25
C VAL A 23 0.62 4.43 -0.06
N LYS A 24 0.87 4.91 1.17
CA LYS A 24 0.23 4.36 2.38
C LYS A 24 -1.31 4.40 2.28
N ASN A 25 -1.87 5.51 1.80
CA ASN A 25 -3.33 5.66 1.67
C ASN A 25 -3.90 4.74 0.59
N GLU A 26 -3.20 4.58 -0.53
CA GLU A 26 -3.58 3.63 -1.59
C GLU A 26 -3.60 2.18 -1.07
N LEU A 27 -2.53 1.75 -0.37
CA LEU A 27 -2.46 0.42 0.23
C LEU A 27 -3.59 0.15 1.22
N VAL A 28 -3.86 1.11 2.13
CA VAL A 28 -4.96 1.00 3.10
C VAL A 28 -6.32 0.92 2.42
N SER A 29 -6.51 1.67 1.32
CA SER A 29 -7.74 1.64 0.53
C SER A 29 -7.96 0.25 -0.08
N GLU A 30 -6.95 -0.32 -0.73
CA GLU A 30 -7.05 -1.66 -1.33
C GLU A 30 -7.25 -2.77 -0.29
N ILE A 31 -6.57 -2.68 0.86
CA ILE A 31 -6.80 -3.57 2.00
C ILE A 31 -8.25 -3.48 2.47
N SER A 32 -8.77 -2.27 2.65
CA SER A 32 -10.13 -2.06 3.16
C SER A 32 -11.18 -2.59 2.19
N LYS A 33 -10.98 -2.39 0.87
CA LYS A 33 -11.85 -2.95 -0.17
C LYS A 33 -11.90 -4.46 -0.09
N PHE A 34 -10.75 -5.12 0.08
CA PHE A 34 -10.72 -6.57 0.23
C PHE A 34 -11.48 -7.04 1.49
N GLU A 35 -11.34 -6.33 2.61
CA GLU A 35 -11.95 -6.72 3.88
C GLU A 35 -13.46 -6.51 3.96
N HIS A 36 -14.00 -5.52 3.25
CA HIS A 36 -15.41 -5.09 3.40
C HIS A 36 -16.26 -5.31 2.15
N ASP A 37 -15.67 -5.17 0.97
CA ASP A 37 -16.40 -5.07 -0.29
C ASP A 37 -16.07 -6.22 -1.26
N TYR A 38 -15.25 -7.20 -0.83
CA TYR A 38 -14.83 -8.29 -1.70
C TYR A 38 -15.91 -9.35 -1.85
N ASP A 39 -16.58 -9.35 -2.99
CA ASP A 39 -17.52 -10.38 -3.39
C ASP A 39 -16.80 -11.52 -4.11
N MET A 40 -16.82 -12.73 -3.56
CA MET A 40 -16.23 -13.91 -4.20
C MET A 40 -16.96 -14.34 -5.48
N GLU A 41 -18.16 -13.80 -5.74
CA GLU A 41 -18.92 -14.03 -6.97
C GLU A 41 -18.52 -13.06 -8.10
N ASP A 42 -17.63 -12.09 -7.85
CA ASP A 42 -17.16 -11.17 -8.87
C ASP A 42 -16.30 -11.90 -9.92
N PRO A 43 -16.58 -11.76 -11.23
CA PRO A 43 -15.76 -12.33 -12.31
C PRO A 43 -14.28 -11.89 -12.27
N ASP A 44 -13.93 -10.79 -11.59
CA ASP A 44 -12.53 -10.41 -11.33
C ASP A 44 -11.79 -11.38 -10.38
N CYS A 45 -12.48 -12.33 -9.75
CA CYS A 45 -11.88 -13.41 -8.95
C CYS A 45 -11.00 -14.36 -9.80
N GLU A 46 -11.14 -14.37 -11.13
CA GLU A 46 -10.25 -15.12 -12.04
C GLU A 46 -8.93 -14.38 -12.35
N VAL A 47 -8.76 -13.13 -11.89
CA VAL A 47 -7.55 -12.34 -12.10
C VAL A 47 -6.38 -12.95 -11.34
N LYS A 48 -5.20 -12.99 -11.99
CA LYS A 48 -3.95 -13.47 -11.40
C LYS A 48 -2.93 -12.33 -11.27
N PRO A 49 -2.29 -12.17 -10.10
CA PRO A 49 -2.43 -13.00 -8.89
C PRO A 49 -3.82 -12.83 -8.24
N GLY A 50 -4.19 -13.82 -7.44
CA GLY A 50 -5.51 -13.86 -6.82
C GLY A 50 -5.72 -12.66 -5.88
N PRO A 51 -6.98 -12.29 -5.62
CA PRO A 51 -7.34 -11.22 -4.68
C PRO A 51 -6.74 -11.38 -3.28
N ASP A 52 -6.68 -12.63 -2.79
CA ASP A 52 -6.04 -13.01 -1.53
C ASP A 52 -4.52 -12.75 -1.54
N VAL A 53 -3.86 -13.05 -2.66
CA VAL A 53 -2.44 -12.76 -2.87
C VAL A 53 -2.20 -11.25 -2.92
N HIS A 54 -3.06 -10.49 -3.60
CA HIS A 54 -3.00 -9.03 -3.61
C HIS A 54 -3.17 -8.44 -2.21
N TYR A 55 -4.12 -8.97 -1.44
CA TYR A 55 -4.37 -8.54 -0.07
C TYR A 55 -3.16 -8.78 0.84
N GLN A 56 -2.61 -10.00 0.83
CA GLN A 56 -1.40 -10.33 1.60
C GLN A 56 -0.22 -9.44 1.20
N TRP A 57 -0.03 -9.24 -0.10
CA TRP A 57 1.02 -8.37 -0.62
C TRP A 57 0.86 -6.92 -0.15
N ASN A 58 -0.36 -6.38 -0.17
CA ASN A 58 -0.63 -5.01 0.28
C ASN A 58 -0.35 -4.84 1.78
N LEU A 59 -0.67 -5.84 2.60
CA LEU A 59 -0.35 -5.84 4.04
C LEU A 59 1.16 -5.82 4.28
N GLU A 60 1.91 -6.66 3.57
CA GLU A 60 3.38 -6.72 3.66
C GLU A 60 4.01 -5.39 3.22
N ALA A 61 3.57 -4.86 2.06
CA ALA A 61 4.03 -3.56 1.57
C ALA A 61 3.70 -2.42 2.56
N LEU A 62 2.51 -2.42 3.17
CA LEU A 62 2.13 -1.44 4.18
C LEU A 62 3.05 -1.51 5.41
N GLY A 63 3.38 -2.71 5.86
CA GLY A 63 4.34 -2.94 6.96
C GLY A 63 5.72 -2.36 6.69
N LEU A 64 6.16 -2.40 5.42
CA LEU A 64 7.44 -1.85 4.97
C LEU A 64 7.39 -0.32 4.75
N ILE A 65 6.27 0.22 4.25
CA ILE A 65 6.08 1.66 4.03
C ILE A 65 5.96 2.43 5.36
N ALA A 66 5.33 1.85 6.38
CA ALA A 66 5.10 2.50 7.67
C ALA A 66 6.37 3.10 8.33
N PRO A 67 7.50 2.37 8.48
CA PRO A 67 8.72 2.95 9.03
C PRO A 67 9.33 4.03 8.14
N MET A 68 9.22 3.92 6.82
CA MET A 68 9.69 4.94 5.88
C MET A 68 8.92 6.25 6.05
N LEU A 69 7.59 6.16 6.16
CA LEU A 69 6.72 7.31 6.41
C LEU A 69 7.02 7.98 7.75
N SER A 70 7.25 7.18 8.79
CA SER A 70 7.64 7.67 10.12
C SER A 70 8.96 8.45 10.08
N LYS A 71 9.97 7.94 9.35
CA LYS A 71 11.26 8.60 9.17
C LYS A 71 11.16 9.87 8.33
N ALA A 72 10.35 9.86 7.29
CA ALA A 72 10.13 10.99 6.38
C ALA A 72 9.19 12.06 6.96
N PHE A 73 8.66 11.87 8.17
CA PHE A 73 7.60 12.70 8.75
C PHE A 73 7.85 14.19 8.58
N ASN A 74 6.89 14.86 7.92
CA ASN A 74 6.90 16.29 7.71
C ASN A 74 5.78 16.95 8.52
N ARG A 75 6.17 17.61 9.61
CA ARG A 75 5.24 18.29 10.52
C ARG A 75 4.53 19.48 9.87
N GLU A 76 5.23 20.28 9.08
CA GLU A 76 4.67 21.48 8.44
C GLU A 76 3.54 21.08 7.51
N TYR A 77 3.76 20.04 6.71
CA TYR A 77 2.73 19.46 5.84
C TYR A 77 1.50 18.98 6.64
N GLU A 78 1.69 18.20 7.70
CA GLU A 78 0.58 17.67 8.52
C GLU A 78 -0.21 18.76 9.25
N TRP A 79 0.42 19.89 9.55
CA TRP A 79 -0.23 21.03 10.19
C TRP A 79 -0.74 22.08 9.21
N GLY A 80 -0.47 21.91 7.90
CA GLY A 80 -0.85 22.84 6.85
C GLY A 80 -0.20 24.23 6.98
N VAL A 81 1.03 24.28 7.48
CA VAL A 81 1.80 25.52 7.76
C VAL A 81 2.83 25.78 6.68
#